data_AF-A0A1A6GD69-F1
#
_entry.id   AF-A0A1A6GD69-F1
#
_cell.length_a   1.000
_cell.length_b   1.000
_cell.length_c   1.000
_cell.angle_alpha   90.00
_cell.angle_beta   90.00
_cell.angle_gamma   90.00
#
_symmetry.space_group_name_H-M   'P 1'
#
loop_
_entity.id
_entity.type
_entity.pdbx_description
1 polymer ?
#
loop_
_entity_poly.entity_id
_entity_poly.type
_entity_poly.pdbx_seq_one_letter_code
_entity_poly.pdbx_strand_id
1 'polypeptide(L)'
;AKNVIRAVRTEVAGEEEKRTARNQCSRRCRGRSPSDCCHNQCAAGCTGPRESDCLVCHKFRDEATCKDTCPPLMLYNPTTYQMDVNPEGKYSFGATCVKKCPRNYVVTDHGSCVRACGPDYYEVEEDGARKCKKCDGPCRKVCNGIGIGEFKDTLSINATNIKHFKYCTSISGDLHILPVAFKGDAYTRTPPLDPRELDILRTFSLAVVGLNITSLGLRSLKEISDGDVIISGNRNLCYANTINWKKLFGTSNQKTKIMNNRVENDCKATGHVCDRLCSSEGCWGPSPRDCVSCQNVSRGRECVEKCNILEGEPREFVEKSECIQCHPECLPQDMNITCTGRGPDNCIKCAHYIDGPHCVKTCPAGIMGENNTLVWKYADANNVCHFCHPNCTY
;
A
#
# COMPACT_ATOMS: atom_id res chain seq x y z
N ALA A 1 33.14 42.49 -46.81
CA ALA A 1 31.78 41.96 -47.03
C ALA A 1 31.74 40.52 -47.56
N LYS A 2 32.34 40.21 -48.72
CA LYS A 2 32.23 38.86 -49.35
C LYS A 2 32.85 37.69 -48.55
N ASN A 3 33.87 37.93 -47.72
CA ASN A 3 34.49 36.86 -46.90
C ASN A 3 33.73 36.57 -45.59
N VAL A 4 32.98 37.54 -45.06
CA VAL A 4 32.14 37.35 -43.85
C VAL A 4 30.88 36.55 -44.20
N ILE A 5 30.30 36.78 -45.38
CA ILE A 5 29.11 36.04 -45.87
C ILE A 5 29.45 34.57 -46.16
N ARG A 6 30.70 34.26 -46.54
CA ARG A 6 31.15 32.87 -46.78
C ARG A 6 31.32 32.11 -45.47
N ALA A 7 31.86 32.76 -44.42
CA ALA A 7 32.03 32.18 -43.09
C ALA A 7 30.68 31.89 -42.41
N VAL A 8 29.73 32.83 -42.49
CA VAL A 8 28.36 32.66 -41.94
C VAL A 8 27.58 31.57 -42.69
N ARG A 9 27.77 31.40 -44.01
CA ARG A 9 27.16 30.28 -44.76
C ARG A 9 27.71 28.91 -44.36
N THR A 10 28.99 28.80 -43.99
CA THR A 10 29.59 27.55 -43.47
C THR A 10 29.15 27.21 -42.05
N GLU A 11 28.89 28.20 -41.19
CA GLU A 11 28.34 27.96 -39.84
C GLU A 11 26.87 27.55 -39.88
N VAL A 12 26.05 28.18 -40.73
CA VAL A 12 24.61 27.84 -40.89
C VAL A 12 24.43 26.47 -41.56
N ALA A 13 25.24 26.10 -42.55
CA ALA A 13 25.23 24.75 -43.12
C ALA A 13 25.69 23.67 -42.10
N GLY A 14 26.58 24.03 -41.17
CA GLY A 14 27.01 23.15 -40.08
C GLY A 14 25.96 22.93 -38.98
N GLU A 15 25.02 23.87 -38.81
CA GLU A 15 23.88 23.73 -37.89
C GLU A 15 22.66 23.04 -38.51
N GLU A 16 22.40 23.21 -39.81
CA GLU A 16 21.37 22.44 -40.53
C GLU A 16 21.75 20.95 -40.67
N GLU A 17 23.03 20.61 -40.88
CA GLU A 17 23.48 19.21 -41.04
C GLU A 17 23.57 18.41 -39.72
N LYS A 18 23.79 19.08 -38.57
CA LYS A 18 23.65 18.42 -37.25
C LYS A 18 22.22 17.95 -36.99
N ARG A 19 21.24 18.56 -37.66
CA ARG A 19 19.83 18.16 -37.61
C ARG A 19 19.56 16.90 -38.44
N THR A 20 20.29 16.69 -39.53
CA THR A 20 20.11 15.54 -40.44
C THR A 20 20.67 14.23 -39.87
N ALA A 21 21.81 14.25 -39.17
CA ALA A 21 22.35 13.07 -38.47
C ALA A 21 21.52 12.67 -37.23
N ARG A 22 20.85 13.63 -36.58
CA ARG A 22 19.94 13.39 -35.45
C ARG A 22 18.65 12.67 -35.86
N ASN A 23 18.28 12.71 -37.15
CA ASN A 23 17.10 12.04 -37.69
C ASN A 23 17.36 10.58 -38.11
N GLN A 24 18.61 10.13 -38.19
CA GLN A 24 18.95 8.75 -38.60
C GLN A 24 19.37 7.86 -37.42
N CYS A 25 19.92 8.43 -36.35
CA CYS A 25 20.28 7.68 -35.15
C CYS A 25 19.18 7.77 -34.09
N SER A 26 18.90 6.66 -33.40
CA SER A 26 17.87 6.59 -32.36
C SER A 26 18.12 7.51 -31.15
N ARG A 27 19.36 7.98 -30.92
CA ARG A 27 19.68 8.84 -29.76
C ARG A 27 20.90 9.77 -29.89
N ARG A 28 22.09 9.19 -29.98
CA ARG A 28 23.38 9.90 -29.96
C ARG A 28 24.28 9.37 -31.07
N CYS A 29 25.29 10.14 -31.45
CA CYS A 29 26.26 9.77 -32.48
C CYS A 29 27.63 10.41 -32.20
N ARG A 30 28.69 9.76 -32.69
CA ARG A 30 30.08 10.26 -32.64
C ARG A 30 30.42 11.19 -33.80
N GLY A 31 29.66 11.09 -34.88
CA GLY A 31 29.92 11.74 -36.16
C GLY A 31 28.65 11.86 -36.99
N ARG A 32 28.80 12.16 -38.28
CA ARG A 32 27.69 12.49 -39.19
C ARG A 32 27.20 11.29 -40.00
N SER A 33 27.95 10.19 -40.03
CA SER A 33 27.57 8.97 -40.76
C SER A 33 26.60 8.11 -39.96
N PRO A 34 25.69 7.33 -40.60
CA PRO A 34 24.91 6.29 -39.93
C PRO A 34 25.77 5.29 -39.13
N SER A 35 27.01 5.05 -39.57
CA SER A 35 27.97 4.18 -38.86
C SER A 35 28.46 4.76 -37.53
N ASP A 36 28.24 6.06 -37.31
CA ASP A 36 28.67 6.75 -36.10
C ASP A 36 27.59 6.77 -35.02
N CYS A 37 26.43 6.14 -35.26
CA CYS A 37 25.38 6.03 -34.26
C CYS A 37 25.88 5.28 -33.03
N CYS A 38 25.56 5.82 -31.86
CA CYS A 38 25.79 5.18 -30.58
C CYS A 38 24.67 4.20 -30.25
N HIS A 39 24.95 3.27 -29.34
CA HIS A 39 23.91 2.43 -28.75
C HIS A 39 22.79 3.28 -28.11
N ASN A 40 21.56 2.77 -28.13
CA ASN A 40 20.39 3.49 -27.60
C ASN A 40 20.48 3.71 -26.07
N GLN A 41 21.28 2.90 -25.37
CA GLN A 41 21.55 3.03 -23.93
C GLN A 41 22.66 4.03 -23.60
N CYS A 42 23.26 4.72 -24.58
CA CYS A 42 24.24 5.77 -24.32
C CYS A 42 23.57 7.13 -24.07
N ALA A 43 23.97 7.82 -22.99
CA ALA A 43 23.36 9.10 -22.58
C ALA A 43 24.02 10.34 -23.22
N ALA A 44 25.35 10.40 -23.16
CA ALA A 44 26.14 11.57 -23.53
C ALA A 44 26.84 11.42 -24.89
N GLY A 45 27.32 10.21 -25.18
CA GLY A 45 28.09 9.86 -26.37
C GLY A 45 28.66 8.46 -26.20
N CYS A 46 29.46 8.02 -27.18
CA CYS A 46 30.07 6.69 -27.17
C CYS A 46 31.47 6.73 -27.80
N THR A 47 32.26 5.68 -27.59
CA THR A 47 33.52 5.41 -28.28
C THR A 47 33.35 4.40 -29.41
N GLY A 48 32.17 3.76 -29.51
CA GLY A 48 31.81 2.73 -30.48
C GLY A 48 30.31 2.46 -30.46
N PRO A 49 29.79 1.58 -31.35
CA PRO A 49 28.35 1.35 -31.49
C PRO A 49 27.75 0.42 -30.42
N ARG A 50 28.56 -0.27 -29.61
CA ARG A 50 28.07 -1.27 -28.64
C ARG A 50 27.63 -0.61 -27.32
N GLU A 51 26.82 -1.33 -26.56
CA GLU A 51 26.37 -0.94 -25.23
C GLU A 51 27.49 -0.82 -24.18
N SER A 52 28.64 -1.47 -24.42
CA SER A 52 29.87 -1.35 -23.63
C SER A 52 30.66 -0.08 -23.93
N ASP A 53 30.39 0.56 -25.06
CA ASP A 53 31.21 1.66 -25.58
C ASP A 53 30.62 3.02 -25.21
N CYS A 54 29.58 3.05 -24.38
CA CYS A 54 28.97 4.29 -23.92
C CYS A 54 29.91 5.05 -22.98
N LEU A 55 30.00 6.37 -23.14
CA LEU A 55 30.71 7.22 -22.18
C LEU A 55 30.00 7.24 -20.81
N VAL A 56 28.66 7.28 -20.84
CA VAL A 56 27.78 7.24 -19.67
C VAL A 56 26.50 6.51 -20.07
N CYS A 57 26.02 5.62 -19.20
CA CYS A 57 24.77 4.90 -19.41
C CYS A 57 23.56 5.81 -19.22
N HIS A 58 22.54 5.61 -20.05
CA HIS A 58 21.31 6.37 -20.00
C HIS A 58 20.42 5.98 -18.83
N LYS A 59 20.30 4.68 -18.53
CA LYS A 59 19.52 4.16 -17.40
C LYS A 59 20.42 3.51 -16.36
N PHE A 60 20.86 2.27 -16.61
CA PHE A 60 21.65 1.51 -15.65
C PHE A 60 22.99 1.07 -16.23
N ARG A 61 24.01 1.11 -15.39
CA ARG A 61 25.30 0.47 -15.65
C ARG A 61 25.36 -0.86 -14.94
N ASP A 62 25.46 -1.92 -15.71
CA ASP A 62 25.70 -3.28 -15.22
C ASP A 62 27.14 -3.67 -15.55
N GLU A 63 28.03 -3.54 -14.56
CA GLU A 63 29.48 -3.71 -14.74
C GLU A 63 30.03 -2.78 -15.85
N ALA A 64 30.38 -3.33 -17.01
CA ALA A 64 30.93 -2.60 -18.14
C ALA A 64 29.90 -2.26 -19.23
N THR A 65 28.64 -2.72 -19.13
CA THR A 65 27.61 -2.50 -20.16
C THR A 65 26.49 -1.61 -19.66
N CYS A 66 25.88 -0.86 -20.59
CA CYS A 66 24.72 -0.03 -20.31
C CYS A 66 23.43 -0.76 -20.66
N LYS A 67 22.56 -0.96 -19.68
CA LYS A 67 21.28 -1.67 -19.80
C LYS A 67 20.09 -0.77 -19.52
N ASP A 68 18.95 -1.11 -20.10
CA ASP A 68 17.69 -0.39 -19.89
C ASP A 68 17.09 -0.68 -18.50
N THR A 69 17.26 -1.91 -18.02
CA THR A 69 16.86 -2.38 -16.69
C THR A 69 17.96 -3.27 -16.12
N CYS A 70 18.09 -3.32 -14.79
CA CYS A 70 18.96 -4.32 -14.17
C CYS A 70 18.40 -5.74 -14.39
N PRO A 71 19.26 -6.77 -14.40
CA PRO A 71 18.83 -8.17 -14.43
C PRO A 71 17.75 -8.42 -13.37
N PRO A 72 16.54 -8.87 -13.78
CA PRO A 72 15.42 -9.00 -12.86
C PRO A 72 15.72 -10.07 -11.80
N LEU A 73 15.19 -9.90 -10.60
CA LEU A 73 15.39 -10.84 -9.50
C LEU A 73 14.60 -12.15 -9.67
N MET A 74 13.57 -12.13 -10.51
CA MET A 74 12.72 -13.27 -10.80
C MET A 74 12.64 -13.46 -12.32
N LEU A 75 12.63 -14.70 -12.78
CA LEU A 75 12.47 -15.12 -14.17
C LEU A 75 11.16 -15.86 -14.33
N TYR A 76 10.51 -15.68 -15.47
CA TYR A 76 9.35 -16.47 -15.83
C TYR A 76 9.78 -17.87 -16.30
N ASN A 77 9.31 -18.91 -15.64
CA ASN A 77 9.54 -20.29 -16.03
C ASN A 77 8.45 -20.75 -17.01
N PRO A 78 8.82 -21.04 -18.27
CA PRO A 78 7.84 -21.41 -19.30
C PRO A 78 7.15 -22.75 -19.07
N THR A 79 7.73 -23.63 -18.26
CA THR A 79 7.20 -24.97 -17.98
C THR A 79 6.18 -24.94 -16.85
N THR A 80 6.45 -24.18 -15.80
CA THR A 80 5.60 -24.11 -14.59
C THR A 80 4.63 -22.95 -14.62
N TYR A 81 4.83 -21.97 -15.51
CA TYR A 81 4.09 -20.71 -15.58
C TYR A 81 4.27 -19.83 -14.33
N GLN A 82 5.32 -20.09 -13.54
CA GLN A 82 5.61 -19.38 -12.30
C GLN A 82 6.84 -18.46 -12.45
N MET A 83 7.02 -17.58 -11.46
CA MET A 83 8.19 -16.74 -11.34
C MET A 83 9.22 -17.41 -10.42
N ASP A 84 10.37 -17.80 -10.97
CA ASP A 84 11.48 -18.43 -10.25
C ASP A 84 12.58 -17.41 -9.94
N VAL A 85 13.38 -17.65 -8.89
CA VAL A 85 14.47 -16.75 -8.51
C VAL A 85 15.57 -16.77 -9.57
N ASN A 86 15.98 -15.58 -10.05
CA ASN A 86 17.08 -15.42 -10.98
C ASN A 86 18.44 -15.45 -10.25
N PRO A 87 19.33 -16.44 -10.51
CA PRO A 87 20.67 -16.45 -9.92
C PRO A 87 21.54 -15.26 -10.36
N GLU A 88 21.26 -14.69 -11.54
CA GLU A 88 21.96 -13.51 -12.08
C GLU A 88 21.26 -12.19 -11.72
N GLY A 89 20.18 -12.24 -10.94
CA GLY A 89 19.42 -11.07 -10.52
C GLY A 89 20.29 -10.05 -9.81
N LYS A 90 20.12 -8.77 -10.16
CA LYS A 90 20.84 -7.66 -9.53
C LYS A 90 19.87 -6.57 -9.09
N TYR A 91 20.16 -5.97 -7.95
CA TYR A 91 19.44 -4.83 -7.42
C TYR A 91 19.87 -3.55 -8.12
N SER A 92 18.94 -2.61 -8.30
CA SER A 92 19.27 -1.26 -8.75
C SER A 92 19.72 -0.40 -7.56
N PHE A 93 20.91 0.18 -7.66
CA PHE A 93 21.44 1.15 -6.71
C PHE A 93 21.77 2.45 -7.47
N GLY A 94 20.85 3.43 -7.38
CA GLY A 94 20.91 4.62 -8.24
C GLY A 94 20.86 4.22 -9.72
N ALA A 95 21.90 4.56 -10.47
CA ALA A 95 22.05 4.21 -11.89
C ALA A 95 22.98 3.00 -12.13
N THR A 96 23.18 2.14 -11.13
CA THR A 96 24.07 0.97 -11.21
C THR A 96 23.38 -0.32 -10.77
N CYS A 97 23.76 -1.46 -11.33
CA CYS A 97 23.26 -2.78 -10.94
C CYS A 97 24.25 -3.49 -10.01
N VAL A 98 23.78 -3.97 -8.87
CA VAL A 98 24.62 -4.59 -7.83
C VAL A 98 24.04 -5.93 -7.36
N LYS A 99 24.89 -6.92 -7.10
CA LYS A 99 24.44 -8.24 -6.60
C LYS A 99 23.89 -8.19 -5.17
N LYS A 100 24.39 -7.26 -4.35
CA LYS A 100 23.95 -7.03 -2.97
C LYS A 100 23.86 -5.54 -2.73
N CYS A 101 22.81 -5.11 -2.03
CA CYS A 101 22.73 -3.71 -1.60
C CYS A 101 23.86 -3.37 -0.62
N PRO A 102 24.42 -2.15 -0.66
CA PRO A 102 25.41 -1.71 0.31
C PRO A 102 24.89 -1.77 1.74
N ARG A 103 25.82 -1.83 2.72
CA ARG A 103 25.46 -1.73 4.14
C ARG A 103 24.68 -0.43 4.39
N ASN A 104 23.69 -0.50 5.28
CA ASN A 104 22.75 0.59 5.59
C ASN A 104 21.71 0.92 4.50
N TYR A 105 21.58 0.13 3.44
CA TYR A 105 20.44 0.20 2.52
C TYR A 105 19.42 -0.91 2.78
N VAL A 106 18.20 -0.69 2.30
CA VAL A 106 17.07 -1.62 2.37
C VAL A 106 16.54 -1.91 0.96
N VAL A 107 16.04 -3.12 0.75
CA VAL A 107 15.57 -3.62 -0.54
C VAL A 107 14.07 -3.40 -0.67
N THR A 108 13.62 -2.76 -1.74
CA THR A 108 12.19 -2.65 -2.08
C THR A 108 11.68 -3.92 -2.79
N ASP A 109 10.36 -4.14 -2.83
CA ASP A 109 9.73 -5.20 -3.63
C ASP A 109 10.14 -5.18 -5.12
N HIS A 110 10.40 -4.00 -5.69
CA HIS A 110 10.86 -3.82 -7.07
C HIS A 110 12.37 -4.06 -7.28
N GLY A 111 13.09 -4.58 -6.28
CA GLY A 111 14.52 -4.87 -6.39
C GLY A 111 15.43 -3.63 -6.40
N SER A 112 15.04 -2.53 -5.76
CA SER A 112 15.84 -1.31 -5.63
C SER A 112 16.43 -1.16 -4.23
N CYS A 113 17.67 -0.65 -4.15
CA CYS A 113 18.34 -0.31 -2.89
C CYS A 113 18.04 1.14 -2.48
N VAL A 114 17.24 1.32 -1.43
CA VAL A 114 16.87 2.64 -0.88
C VAL A 114 17.40 2.80 0.54
N ARG A 115 17.47 4.03 1.06
CA ARG A 115 18.01 4.28 2.41
C ARG A 115 17.02 3.96 3.53
N ALA A 116 15.74 4.15 3.24
CA ALA A 116 14.63 3.89 4.15
C ALA A 116 13.42 3.49 3.30
N CYS A 117 12.53 2.70 3.90
CA CYS A 117 11.27 2.35 3.26
C CYS A 117 10.34 3.56 3.11
N GLY A 118 9.40 3.47 2.17
CA GLY A 118 8.33 4.45 2.03
C GLY A 118 7.40 4.46 3.26
N PRO A 119 6.53 5.48 3.39
CA PRO A 119 5.67 5.65 4.57
C PRO A 119 4.68 4.49 4.80
N ASP A 120 4.33 3.74 3.76
CA ASP A 120 3.42 2.59 3.81
C ASP A 120 4.14 1.23 3.94
N TYR A 121 5.45 1.27 4.21
CA TYR A 121 6.31 0.09 4.32
C TYR A 121 7.10 0.11 5.64
N TYR A 122 7.38 -1.07 6.17
CA TYR A 122 8.23 -1.26 7.34
C TYR A 122 9.45 -2.10 6.99
N GLU A 123 10.55 -1.85 7.71
CA GLU A 123 11.79 -2.61 7.56
C GLU A 123 11.68 -3.94 8.30
N VAL A 124 11.98 -5.03 7.58
CA VAL A 124 12.13 -6.37 8.15
C VAL A 124 13.48 -6.94 7.76
N GLU A 125 14.09 -7.69 8.68
CA GLU A 125 15.23 -8.53 8.33
C GLU A 125 14.73 -9.92 7.92
N GLU A 126 14.97 -10.27 6.66
CA GLU A 126 14.59 -11.56 6.09
C GLU A 126 15.76 -12.05 5.21
N ASP A 127 16.18 -13.30 5.41
CA ASP A 127 17.35 -13.90 4.72
C ASP A 127 18.66 -13.12 4.89
N GLY A 128 18.83 -12.42 6.03
CA GLY A 128 20.01 -11.60 6.32
C GLY A 128 20.08 -10.30 5.50
N ALA A 129 19.01 -9.91 4.81
CA ALA A 129 18.87 -8.63 4.13
C ALA A 129 17.71 -7.82 4.72
N ARG A 130 17.88 -6.50 4.85
CA ARG A 130 16.79 -5.61 5.25
C ARG A 130 15.89 -5.33 4.04
N LYS A 131 14.63 -5.77 4.10
CA LYS A 131 13.64 -5.61 3.05
C LYS A 131 12.51 -4.68 3.53
N CYS A 132 11.89 -3.97 2.60
CA CYS A 132 10.69 -3.19 2.83
C CYS A 132 9.47 -4.06 2.57
N LYS A 133 8.73 -4.43 3.61
CA LYS A 133 7.43 -5.07 3.45
C LYS A 133 6.32 -4.05 3.61
N LYS A 134 5.28 -4.16 2.79
CA LYS A 134 4.11 -3.29 2.92
C LYS A 134 3.42 -3.56 4.24
N CYS A 135 3.01 -2.51 4.94
CA CYS A 135 2.30 -2.66 6.20
C CYS A 135 0.87 -3.17 5.97
N ASP A 136 0.43 -4.12 6.80
CA ASP A 136 -0.97 -4.53 6.88
C ASP A 136 -1.76 -3.48 7.67
N GLY A 137 -2.15 -2.41 6.96
CA GLY A 137 -2.72 -1.21 7.57
C GLY A 137 -1.66 -0.13 7.86
N PRO A 138 -1.90 0.77 8.82
CA PRO A 138 -0.92 1.83 9.17
C PRO A 138 0.38 1.23 9.75
N CYS A 139 1.54 1.65 9.25
CA CYS A 139 2.85 1.19 9.73
C CYS A 139 3.14 1.57 11.18
N ARG A 140 3.91 0.72 11.88
CA ARG A 140 4.29 0.94 13.28
C ARG A 140 5.09 2.25 13.44
N LYS A 141 4.54 3.21 14.20
CA LYS A 141 5.17 4.48 14.58
C LYS A 141 4.96 4.71 16.07
N VAL A 142 6.05 4.84 16.83
CA VAL A 142 6.00 5.21 18.24
C VAL A 142 6.03 6.74 18.36
N CYS A 143 5.11 7.31 19.13
CA CYS A 143 5.01 8.76 19.33
C CYS A 143 5.04 9.09 20.81
N ASN A 144 5.41 10.32 21.16
CA ASN A 144 5.43 10.74 22.56
C ASN A 144 4.01 11.00 23.06
N GLY A 145 3.74 10.67 24.33
CA GLY A 145 2.52 11.03 25.03
C GLY A 145 2.57 12.46 25.57
N ILE A 146 1.42 12.93 26.03
CA ILE A 146 1.27 14.19 26.75
C ILE A 146 2.18 14.18 28.00
N GLY A 147 2.90 15.28 28.23
CA GLY A 147 3.87 15.39 29.32
C GLY A 147 5.29 14.87 28.97
N ILE A 148 5.49 14.34 27.76
CA ILE A 148 6.78 13.79 27.31
C ILE A 148 7.26 14.48 26.03
N GLY A 149 8.56 14.80 25.96
CA GLY A 149 9.21 15.33 24.77
C GLY A 149 8.58 16.62 24.25
N GLU A 150 8.08 16.58 23.01
CA GLU A 150 7.40 17.71 22.35
C GLU A 150 6.08 18.13 23.02
N PHE A 151 5.49 17.26 23.86
CA PHE A 151 4.24 17.53 24.58
C PHE A 151 4.44 17.82 26.07
N LYS A 152 5.66 18.12 26.51
CA LYS A 152 6.00 18.31 27.94
C LYS A 152 5.11 19.35 28.65
N ASP A 153 4.87 20.49 28.01
CA ASP A 153 4.06 21.59 28.58
C ASP A 153 2.61 21.58 28.07
N THR A 154 2.22 20.49 27.42
CA THR A 154 0.86 20.34 26.87
C THR A 154 -0.03 19.73 27.93
N LEU A 155 -1.16 20.38 28.22
CA LEU A 155 -2.12 19.89 29.21
C LEU A 155 -3.00 18.75 28.66
N SER A 156 -3.36 18.83 27.37
CA SER A 156 -4.28 17.91 26.71
C SER A 156 -4.07 17.88 25.20
N ILE A 157 -4.46 16.76 24.59
CA ILE A 157 -4.63 16.63 23.15
C ILE A 157 -5.67 17.64 22.68
N ASN A 158 -5.33 18.42 21.66
CA ASN A 158 -6.12 19.53 21.17
C ASN A 158 -6.00 19.63 19.63
N ALA A 159 -6.73 20.57 19.02
CA ALA A 159 -6.75 20.75 17.57
C ALA A 159 -5.37 21.05 16.95
N THR A 160 -4.42 21.58 17.73
CA THR A 160 -3.07 21.92 17.27
C THR A 160 -2.14 20.70 17.26
N ASN A 161 -2.22 19.84 18.28
CA ASN A 161 -1.30 18.72 18.44
C ASN A 161 -1.82 17.38 17.92
N ILE A 162 -3.14 17.18 17.78
CA ILE A 162 -3.73 15.88 17.42
C ILE A 162 -3.19 15.29 16.11
N LYS A 163 -2.80 16.15 15.16
CA LYS A 163 -2.22 15.74 13.88
C LYS A 163 -0.85 15.05 14.00
N HIS A 164 -0.11 15.30 15.08
CA HIS A 164 1.18 14.64 15.34
C HIS A 164 0.99 13.16 15.69
N PHE A 165 -0.17 12.84 16.25
CA PHE A 165 -0.57 11.48 16.56
C PHE A 165 -1.01 10.68 15.31
N LYS A 166 -1.15 11.35 14.15
CA LYS A 166 -1.53 10.68 12.91
C LYS A 166 -0.50 9.62 12.53
N TYR A 167 -1.00 8.43 12.22
CA TYR A 167 -0.22 7.22 11.93
C TYR A 167 0.59 6.67 13.11
N CYS A 168 0.42 7.19 14.33
CA CYS A 168 1.02 6.59 15.52
C CYS A 168 0.31 5.28 15.85
N THR A 169 1.09 4.22 16.06
CA THR A 169 0.58 2.89 16.44
C THR A 169 0.86 2.56 17.90
N SER A 170 1.75 3.32 18.55
CA SER A 170 2.12 3.18 19.95
C SER A 170 2.52 4.56 20.49
N ILE A 171 2.18 4.84 21.74
CA ILE A 171 2.49 6.08 22.43
C ILE A 171 3.37 5.73 23.62
N SER A 172 4.46 6.47 23.77
CA SER A 172 5.34 6.43 24.92
C SER A 172 4.95 7.58 25.85
N GLY A 173 4.20 7.27 26.90
CA GLY A 173 3.60 8.24 27.82
C GLY A 173 2.08 8.18 27.84
N ASP A 174 1.46 9.23 28.39
CA ASP A 174 0.01 9.28 28.62
C ASP A 174 -0.74 10.02 27.52
N LEU A 175 -2.05 9.77 27.40
CA LEU A 175 -2.95 10.56 26.55
C LEU A 175 -4.00 11.26 27.41
N HIS A 176 -4.04 12.59 27.36
CA HIS A 176 -5.00 13.40 28.10
C HIS A 176 -5.99 14.08 27.14
N ILE A 177 -7.28 13.75 27.22
CA ILE A 177 -8.34 14.46 26.48
C ILE A 177 -9.25 15.16 27.49
N LEU A 178 -9.14 16.47 27.59
CA LEU A 178 -9.85 17.30 28.57
C LEU A 178 -10.96 18.12 27.89
N PRO A 179 -11.98 18.59 28.63
CA PRO A 179 -13.06 19.41 28.07
C PRO A 179 -12.59 20.69 27.36
N VAL A 180 -11.43 21.24 27.77
CA VAL A 180 -10.81 22.41 27.13
C VAL A 180 -10.42 22.14 25.67
N ALA A 181 -10.13 20.88 25.30
CA ALA A 181 -9.83 20.50 23.93
C ALA A 181 -11.03 20.76 23.00
N PHE A 182 -12.24 20.43 23.44
CA PHE A 182 -13.46 20.59 22.65
C PHE A 182 -14.06 21.99 22.72
N LYS A 183 -13.76 22.76 23.78
CA LYS A 183 -14.20 24.16 23.90
C LYS A 183 -13.25 25.13 23.21
N GLY A 184 -12.01 24.70 22.93
CA GLY A 184 -10.93 25.59 22.57
C GLY A 184 -10.38 26.33 23.81
N ASP A 185 -9.17 26.84 23.66
CA ASP A 185 -8.46 27.58 24.70
C ASP A 185 -8.00 28.93 24.14
N ALA A 186 -8.59 30.01 24.64
CA ALA A 186 -8.26 31.37 24.23
C ALA A 186 -6.84 31.79 24.68
N TYR A 187 -6.35 31.27 25.81
CA TYR A 187 -5.02 31.62 26.35
C TYR A 187 -3.90 31.09 25.45
N THR A 188 -4.01 29.81 25.06
CA THR A 188 -3.07 29.18 24.12
C THR A 188 -3.41 29.42 22.64
N ARG A 189 -4.49 30.18 22.34
CA ARG A 189 -5.03 30.41 20.98
C ARG A 189 -5.32 29.10 20.23
N THR A 190 -5.81 28.10 20.94
CA THR A 190 -6.12 26.77 20.41
C THR A 190 -7.60 26.67 20.05
N PRO A 191 -7.97 26.36 18.79
CA PRO A 191 -9.37 26.22 18.41
C PRO A 191 -10.02 24.95 18.99
N PRO A 192 -11.36 24.88 19.04
CA PRO A 192 -12.10 23.66 19.36
C PRO A 192 -11.70 22.45 18.52
N LEU A 193 -11.50 21.29 19.16
CA LEU A 193 -11.20 20.03 18.49
C LEU A 193 -12.45 19.39 17.88
N ASP A 194 -12.39 19.00 16.60
CA ASP A 194 -13.42 18.18 15.96
C ASP A 194 -13.37 16.75 16.52
N PRO A 195 -14.46 16.23 17.13
CA PRO A 195 -14.50 14.87 17.68
C PRO A 195 -14.14 13.76 16.69
N ARG A 196 -14.32 13.98 15.38
CA ARG A 196 -13.96 13.01 14.33
C ARG A 196 -12.45 12.78 14.21
N GLU A 197 -11.62 13.72 14.66
CA GLU A 197 -10.16 13.57 14.62
C GLU A 197 -9.62 12.65 15.72
N LEU A 198 -10.42 12.28 16.73
CA LEU A 198 -10.02 11.36 17.81
C LEU A 198 -9.85 9.90 17.37
N ASP A 199 -10.29 9.56 16.15
CA ASP A 199 -10.04 8.25 15.51
C ASP A 199 -8.55 7.86 15.46
N ILE A 200 -7.66 8.82 15.71
CA ILE A 200 -6.19 8.70 15.69
C ILE A 200 -5.61 7.94 16.92
N LEU A 201 -6.30 7.86 18.07
CA LEU A 201 -5.68 7.54 19.38
C LEU A 201 -6.00 6.15 19.97
N ARG A 202 -6.08 5.11 19.14
CA ARG A 202 -6.75 3.83 19.42
C ARG A 202 -6.32 2.94 20.62
N THR A 203 -5.27 3.21 21.40
CA THR A 203 -4.62 2.15 22.23
C THR A 203 -4.06 2.57 23.60
N PHE A 204 -4.86 3.11 24.52
CA PHE A 204 -4.45 3.34 25.94
C PHE A 204 -5.62 3.12 26.91
N SER A 205 -5.33 3.11 28.22
CA SER A 205 -6.35 3.17 29.28
C SER A 205 -7.34 4.31 28.97
N LEU A 206 -8.63 4.04 29.17
CA LEU A 206 -9.70 4.83 28.56
C LEU A 206 -10.51 5.59 29.62
N ALA A 207 -10.48 6.91 29.56
CA ALA A 207 -11.35 7.79 30.35
C ALA A 207 -12.24 8.64 29.43
N VAL A 208 -13.56 8.46 29.54
CA VAL A 208 -14.59 9.21 28.80
C VAL A 208 -15.54 9.85 29.79
N VAL A 209 -15.31 11.13 30.13
CA VAL A 209 -16.03 11.79 31.23
C VAL A 209 -16.66 13.12 30.79
N GLY A 210 -17.96 13.29 31.08
CA GLY A 210 -18.65 14.57 30.96
C GLY A 210 -18.87 15.07 29.52
N LEU A 211 -18.93 14.16 28.54
CA LEU A 211 -19.12 14.49 27.13
C LEU A 211 -20.60 14.44 26.71
N ASN A 212 -20.93 15.19 25.65
CA ASN A 212 -22.26 15.20 25.03
C ASN A 212 -22.33 14.28 23.79
N ILE A 213 -21.97 13.01 23.98
CA ILE A 213 -21.94 11.99 22.92
C ILE A 213 -23.09 10.99 23.09
N THR A 214 -23.56 10.40 21.99
CA THR A 214 -24.60 9.36 21.98
C THR A 214 -24.03 7.94 21.84
N SER A 215 -22.86 7.79 21.23
CA SER A 215 -22.13 6.53 21.08
C SER A 215 -20.62 6.78 21.22
N LEU A 216 -19.86 5.73 21.53
CA LEU A 216 -18.40 5.81 21.70
C LEU A 216 -17.66 5.80 20.35
N GLY A 217 -18.17 5.05 19.36
CA GLY A 217 -17.56 4.98 18.03
C GLY A 217 -16.19 4.28 17.95
N LEU A 218 -15.72 3.65 19.04
CA LEU A 218 -14.39 3.03 19.16
C LEU A 218 -14.29 1.66 18.47
N ARG A 219 -14.84 1.52 17.25
CA ARG A 219 -15.00 0.28 16.45
C ARG A 219 -13.73 -0.47 16.06
N SER A 220 -12.58 -0.03 16.54
CA SER A 220 -11.31 -0.71 16.28
C SER A 220 -10.40 -0.77 17.48
N LEU A 221 -10.95 -0.45 18.64
CA LEU A 221 -10.38 -0.83 19.91
C LEU A 221 -10.47 -2.35 20.00
N LYS A 222 -9.31 -3.02 19.97
CA LYS A 222 -9.20 -4.48 20.09
C LYS A 222 -8.64 -4.91 21.44
N GLU A 223 -7.87 -4.04 22.07
CA GLU A 223 -7.18 -4.31 23.32
C GLU A 223 -6.94 -2.98 24.06
N ILE A 224 -7.02 -3.05 25.39
CA ILE A 224 -6.61 -2.07 26.38
C ILE A 224 -5.58 -2.82 27.24
N SER A 225 -4.31 -2.67 26.90
CA SER A 225 -3.25 -3.52 27.44
C SER A 225 -3.07 -3.38 28.96
N ASP A 226 -3.36 -2.21 29.53
CA ASP A 226 -3.34 -1.98 30.97
C ASP A 226 -4.19 -0.75 31.38
N GLY A 227 -4.48 -0.63 32.67
CA GLY A 227 -5.25 0.47 33.27
C GLY A 227 -6.77 0.33 33.17
N ASP A 228 -7.47 0.95 34.12
CA ASP A 228 -8.93 0.88 34.23
C ASP A 228 -9.65 1.73 33.17
N VAL A 229 -10.91 1.38 32.89
CA VAL A 229 -11.79 2.13 32.00
C VAL A 229 -12.80 2.91 32.82
N ILE A 230 -12.87 4.23 32.63
CA ILE A 230 -13.84 5.10 33.32
C ILE A 230 -14.71 5.80 32.28
N ILE A 231 -16.02 5.54 32.30
CA ILE A 231 -16.98 6.19 31.41
C ILE A 231 -18.07 6.81 32.27
N SER A 232 -18.00 8.11 32.52
CA SER A 232 -18.86 8.75 33.52
C SER A 232 -19.44 10.10 33.13
N GLY A 233 -20.70 10.35 33.46
CA GLY A 233 -21.29 11.69 33.31
C GLY A 233 -21.65 12.07 31.87
N ASN A 234 -21.72 11.10 30.95
CA ASN A 234 -22.08 11.33 29.55
C ASN A 234 -23.60 11.14 29.39
N ARG A 235 -24.38 12.22 29.60
CA ARG A 235 -25.85 12.15 29.77
C ARG A 235 -26.63 11.54 28.61
N ASN A 236 -26.09 11.62 27.39
CA ASN A 236 -26.74 11.12 26.18
C ASN A 236 -26.15 9.79 25.69
N LEU A 237 -25.11 9.27 26.36
CA LEU A 237 -24.35 8.11 25.90
C LEU A 237 -25.13 6.82 26.08
N CYS A 238 -25.34 6.12 24.97
CA CYS A 238 -25.85 4.76 24.89
C CYS A 238 -24.70 3.80 24.47
N TYR A 239 -24.99 2.50 24.38
CA TYR A 239 -24.09 1.44 23.87
C TYR A 239 -22.90 1.03 24.74
N ALA A 240 -22.37 1.91 25.61
CA ALA A 240 -21.18 1.61 26.43
C ALA A 240 -21.32 0.34 27.31
N ASN A 241 -22.54 0.04 27.76
CA ASN A 241 -22.85 -1.14 28.57
C ASN A 241 -22.96 -2.44 27.74
N THR A 242 -23.06 -2.36 26.42
CA THR A 242 -23.20 -3.53 25.54
C THR A 242 -21.88 -4.28 25.34
N ILE A 243 -20.75 -3.58 25.54
CA ILE A 243 -19.41 -4.09 25.27
C ILE A 243 -18.96 -5.01 26.41
N ASN A 244 -18.47 -6.20 26.06
CA ASN A 244 -17.77 -7.06 27.01
C ASN A 244 -16.32 -6.61 27.23
N TRP A 245 -16.15 -5.56 28.05
CA TRP A 245 -14.86 -4.93 28.32
C TRP A 245 -13.75 -5.88 28.81
N LYS A 246 -14.12 -6.97 29.51
CA LYS A 246 -13.14 -7.97 29.98
C LYS A 246 -12.36 -8.62 28.83
N LYS A 247 -12.95 -8.73 27.64
CA LYS A 247 -12.26 -9.26 26.45
C LYS A 247 -11.26 -8.29 25.83
N LEU A 248 -11.38 -7.00 26.17
CA LEU A 248 -10.44 -5.97 25.71
C LEU A 248 -9.27 -5.84 26.68
N PHE A 249 -9.37 -6.32 27.92
CA PHE A 249 -8.33 -6.15 28.92
C PHE A 249 -7.12 -7.05 28.68
N GLY A 250 -5.93 -6.45 28.70
CA GLY A 250 -4.66 -7.16 28.63
C GLY A 250 -4.24 -7.79 29.96
N THR A 251 -4.72 -7.26 31.09
CA THR A 251 -4.42 -7.79 32.44
C THR A 251 -5.69 -8.14 33.22
N SER A 252 -5.58 -9.14 34.10
CA SER A 252 -6.72 -9.64 34.89
C SER A 252 -7.25 -8.65 35.93
N ASN A 253 -6.48 -7.61 36.25
CA ASN A 253 -6.75 -6.68 37.35
C ASN A 253 -7.52 -5.42 36.91
N GLN A 254 -7.66 -5.21 35.60
CA GLN A 254 -8.38 -4.07 35.03
C GLN A 254 -9.87 -4.11 35.37
N LYS A 255 -10.43 -2.93 35.62
CA LYS A 255 -11.84 -2.73 35.98
C LYS A 255 -12.49 -1.68 35.09
N THR A 256 -13.81 -1.78 34.98
CA THR A 256 -14.64 -0.76 34.36
C THR A 256 -15.43 0.02 35.42
N LYS A 257 -15.52 1.33 35.24
CA LYS A 257 -16.35 2.24 36.03
C LYS A 257 -17.25 3.03 35.08
N ILE A 258 -18.41 2.46 34.77
CA ILE A 258 -19.41 3.06 33.88
C ILE A 258 -20.60 3.54 34.71
N MET A 259 -20.79 4.85 34.85
CA MET A 259 -21.81 5.44 35.73
C MET A 259 -22.30 6.80 35.25
N ASN A 260 -23.44 7.29 35.73
CA ASN A 260 -23.95 8.63 35.40
C ASN A 260 -24.06 8.90 33.87
N ASN A 261 -24.27 7.85 33.08
CA ASN A 261 -24.58 7.95 31.65
C ASN A 261 -26.10 7.76 31.45
N ARG A 262 -26.57 7.77 30.19
CA ARG A 262 -27.99 7.52 29.91
C ARG A 262 -28.39 6.12 30.37
N VAL A 263 -29.59 6.01 30.94
CA VAL A 263 -30.12 4.73 31.43
C VAL A 263 -30.39 3.80 30.25
N GLU A 264 -30.04 2.53 30.40
CA GLU A 264 -30.12 1.54 29.32
C GLU A 264 -31.55 1.35 28.77
N ASN A 265 -32.56 1.38 29.64
CA ASN A 265 -33.96 1.25 29.23
C ASN A 265 -34.40 2.42 28.35
N ASP A 266 -33.93 3.64 28.62
CA ASP A 266 -34.25 4.82 27.81
C ASP A 266 -33.57 4.74 26.44
N CYS A 267 -32.35 4.20 26.39
CA CYS A 267 -31.66 3.91 25.13
C CYS A 267 -32.47 2.91 24.30
N LYS A 268 -32.93 1.81 24.90
CA LYS A 268 -33.78 0.81 24.21
C LYS A 268 -35.11 1.42 23.72
N ALA A 269 -35.79 2.20 24.56
CA ALA A 269 -37.06 2.85 24.22
C ALA A 269 -36.95 3.84 23.05
N THR A 270 -35.77 4.45 22.86
CA THR A 270 -35.50 5.37 21.76
C THR A 270 -34.80 4.72 20.56
N GLY A 271 -34.73 3.38 20.53
CA GLY A 271 -34.13 2.63 19.42
C GLY A 271 -32.61 2.68 19.37
N HIS A 272 -31.94 3.18 20.42
CA HIS A 272 -30.49 3.16 20.54
C HIS A 272 -29.99 1.78 21.00
N VAL A 273 -30.11 0.80 20.11
CA VAL A 273 -29.67 -0.59 20.29
C VAL A 273 -28.69 -0.98 19.18
N CYS A 274 -27.93 -2.05 19.39
CA CYS A 274 -27.02 -2.56 18.38
C CYS A 274 -27.78 -2.99 17.13
N ASP A 275 -27.11 -2.88 15.98
CA ASP A 275 -27.64 -3.42 14.74
C ASP A 275 -27.91 -4.93 14.88
N ARG A 276 -28.95 -5.42 14.21
CA ARG A 276 -29.32 -6.84 14.21
C ARG A 276 -28.23 -7.75 13.65
N LEU A 277 -27.30 -7.22 12.86
CA LEU A 277 -26.16 -7.95 12.31
C LEU A 277 -24.98 -8.07 13.29
N CYS A 278 -25.03 -7.35 14.42
CA CYS A 278 -24.05 -7.49 15.49
C CYS A 278 -24.29 -8.77 16.30
N SER A 279 -23.20 -9.40 16.75
CA SER A 279 -23.27 -10.52 17.68
C SER A 279 -23.63 -10.08 19.10
N SER A 280 -23.71 -11.03 20.02
CA SER A 280 -23.90 -10.77 21.46
C SER A 280 -22.70 -10.08 22.13
N GLU A 281 -21.60 -9.84 21.42
CA GLU A 281 -20.42 -9.12 21.94
C GLU A 281 -20.62 -7.61 22.07
N GLY A 282 -21.74 -7.10 21.54
CA GLY A 282 -22.13 -5.70 21.62
C GLY A 282 -21.65 -4.86 20.44
N CYS A 283 -21.80 -3.55 20.58
CA CYS A 283 -21.53 -2.58 19.53
C CYS A 283 -21.08 -1.24 20.11
N TRP A 284 -20.32 -0.50 19.30
CA TRP A 284 -19.83 0.83 19.60
C TRP A 284 -20.80 1.94 19.17
N GLY A 285 -21.93 1.57 18.56
CA GLY A 285 -22.91 2.45 17.94
C GLY A 285 -24.00 1.66 17.20
N PRO A 286 -24.94 2.36 16.53
CA PRO A 286 -26.09 1.73 15.89
C PRO A 286 -25.80 1.10 14.51
N SER A 287 -24.67 1.39 13.87
CA SER A 287 -24.40 0.93 12.50
C SER A 287 -23.92 -0.53 12.47
N PRO A 288 -24.17 -1.28 11.37
CA PRO A 288 -23.51 -2.57 11.12
C PRO A 288 -21.97 -2.49 11.07
N ARG A 289 -21.40 -1.29 10.96
CA ARG A 289 -19.96 -1.02 11.04
C ARG A 289 -19.43 -0.83 12.45
N ASP A 290 -20.32 -0.72 13.42
CA ASP A 290 -20.00 -0.45 14.81
C ASP A 290 -20.03 -1.71 15.67
N CYS A 291 -20.37 -2.86 15.10
CA CYS A 291 -20.37 -4.14 15.82
C CYS A 291 -18.97 -4.50 16.32
N VAL A 292 -18.88 -5.11 17.51
CA VAL A 292 -17.63 -5.71 18.01
C VAL A 292 -17.26 -6.93 17.17
N SER A 293 -18.26 -7.75 16.86
CA SER A 293 -18.16 -8.85 15.89
C SER A 293 -19.50 -9.07 15.20
N CYS A 294 -19.46 -9.64 14.00
CA CYS A 294 -20.64 -9.89 13.19
C CYS A 294 -21.28 -11.23 13.58
N GLN A 295 -22.61 -11.31 13.45
CA GLN A 295 -23.35 -12.55 13.66
C GLN A 295 -23.06 -13.58 12.55
N ASN A 296 -23.00 -13.11 11.30
CA ASN A 296 -22.82 -13.96 10.12
C ASN A 296 -21.46 -13.69 9.46
N VAL A 297 -21.44 -12.80 8.46
CA VAL A 297 -20.26 -12.48 7.65
C VAL A 297 -19.97 -10.98 7.68
N SER A 298 -18.74 -10.62 7.33
CA SER A 298 -18.31 -9.23 7.26
C SER A 298 -17.74 -8.89 5.89
N ARG A 299 -18.02 -7.69 5.39
CA ARG A 299 -17.37 -7.12 4.22
C ARG A 299 -16.45 -6.01 4.69
N GLY A 300 -15.17 -6.33 4.84
CA GLY A 300 -14.18 -5.42 5.42
C GLY A 300 -14.49 -5.10 6.89
N ARG A 301 -15.12 -3.95 7.16
CA ARG A 301 -15.48 -3.51 8.52
C ARG A 301 -16.98 -3.45 8.77
N GLU A 302 -17.79 -3.86 7.81
CA GLU A 302 -19.23 -3.80 7.89
C GLU A 302 -19.80 -5.21 8.00
N CYS A 303 -20.64 -5.46 9.01
CA CYS A 303 -21.40 -6.69 9.07
C CYS A 303 -22.46 -6.68 7.98
N VAL A 304 -22.56 -7.78 7.23
CA VAL A 304 -23.49 -7.91 6.10
C VAL A 304 -24.23 -9.23 6.21
N GLU A 305 -25.44 -9.28 5.67
CA GLU A 305 -26.26 -10.49 5.72
C GLU A 305 -25.65 -11.64 4.93
N LYS A 306 -25.12 -11.33 3.74
CA LYS A 306 -24.56 -12.28 2.78
C LYS A 306 -23.44 -11.66 1.95
N CYS A 307 -22.50 -12.50 1.52
CA CYS A 307 -21.48 -12.14 0.54
C CYS A 307 -22.04 -12.28 -0.90
N ASN A 308 -21.39 -11.62 -1.86
CA ASN A 308 -21.76 -11.62 -3.27
C ASN A 308 -21.25 -12.89 -4.00
N ILE A 309 -21.73 -14.06 -3.56
CA ILE A 309 -21.24 -15.36 -4.05
C ILE A 309 -21.84 -15.68 -5.43
N LEU A 310 -23.17 -15.74 -5.52
CA LEU A 310 -23.92 -16.12 -6.73
C LEU A 310 -24.40 -14.93 -7.55
N GLU A 311 -24.52 -13.77 -6.89
CA GLU A 311 -25.03 -12.52 -7.42
C GLU A 311 -24.36 -11.35 -6.70
N GLY A 312 -24.39 -10.17 -7.30
CA GLY A 312 -23.81 -8.94 -6.75
C GLY A 312 -22.41 -8.64 -7.27
N GLU A 313 -22.04 -7.36 -7.18
CA GLU A 313 -20.76 -6.84 -7.65
C GLU A 313 -20.09 -6.02 -6.52
N PRO A 314 -18.79 -6.19 -6.28
CA PRO A 314 -17.90 -7.19 -6.88
C PRO A 314 -18.25 -8.61 -6.41
N ARG A 315 -17.87 -9.62 -7.20
CA ARG A 315 -18.01 -11.04 -6.84
C ARG A 315 -17.06 -11.43 -5.71
N GLU A 316 -17.54 -12.28 -4.81
CA GLU A 316 -16.87 -12.63 -3.56
C GLU A 316 -16.90 -14.13 -3.28
N PHE A 317 -15.96 -14.58 -2.44
CA PHE A 317 -15.99 -15.87 -1.77
C PHE A 317 -15.84 -15.67 -0.26
N VAL A 318 -16.07 -16.72 0.52
CA VAL A 318 -16.02 -16.66 2.00
C VAL A 318 -14.79 -17.36 2.53
N GLU A 319 -14.03 -16.67 3.37
CA GLU A 319 -12.90 -17.22 4.12
C GLU A 319 -12.97 -16.66 5.55
N LYS A 320 -12.99 -17.54 6.56
CA LYS A 320 -13.05 -17.16 7.98
C LYS A 320 -14.19 -16.16 8.32
N SER A 321 -15.36 -16.34 7.71
CA SER A 321 -16.53 -15.44 7.85
C SER A 321 -16.31 -14.00 7.34
N GLU A 322 -15.32 -13.80 6.47
CA GLU A 322 -15.12 -12.56 5.74
C GLU A 322 -15.48 -12.75 4.26
N CYS A 323 -16.16 -11.76 3.69
CA CYS A 323 -16.43 -11.64 2.26
C CYS A 323 -15.19 -11.07 1.58
N ILE A 324 -14.54 -11.88 0.76
CA ILE A 324 -13.30 -11.52 0.07
C ILE A 324 -13.58 -11.46 -1.42
N GLN A 325 -13.13 -10.38 -2.05
CA GLN A 325 -13.31 -10.16 -3.48
C GLN A 325 -12.51 -11.19 -4.29
N CYS A 326 -13.14 -11.72 -5.33
CA CYS A 326 -12.46 -12.49 -6.37
C CYS A 326 -11.44 -11.62 -7.10
N HIS A 327 -10.48 -12.27 -7.76
CA HIS A 327 -9.52 -11.55 -8.60
C HIS A 327 -10.24 -10.82 -9.75
N PRO A 328 -9.80 -9.62 -10.17
CA PRO A 328 -10.44 -8.87 -11.26
C PRO A 328 -10.49 -9.62 -12.60
N GLU A 329 -9.62 -10.60 -12.79
CA GLU A 329 -9.59 -11.45 -13.98
C GLU A 329 -10.54 -12.65 -13.92
N CYS A 330 -11.32 -12.81 -12.84
CA CYS A 330 -12.37 -13.83 -12.76
C CYS A 330 -13.66 -13.33 -13.42
N LEU A 331 -14.15 -14.05 -14.43
CA LEU A 331 -15.41 -13.72 -15.10
C LEU A 331 -16.60 -14.06 -14.19
N PRO A 332 -17.50 -13.11 -13.85
CA PRO A 332 -18.71 -13.39 -13.09
C PRO A 332 -19.53 -14.53 -13.71
N GLN A 333 -19.97 -15.49 -12.89
CA GLN A 333 -20.78 -16.63 -13.34
C GLN A 333 -22.23 -16.46 -12.89
N ASP A 334 -23.18 -16.48 -13.83
CA ASP A 334 -24.60 -16.35 -13.51
C ASP A 334 -25.09 -17.52 -12.65
N MET A 335 -25.67 -17.20 -11.49
CA MET A 335 -26.22 -18.17 -10.52
C MET A 335 -25.22 -19.24 -10.05
N ASN A 336 -23.92 -18.98 -10.17
CA ASN A 336 -22.86 -19.89 -9.73
C ASN A 336 -21.72 -19.12 -9.06
N ILE A 337 -20.85 -19.83 -8.34
CA ILE A 337 -19.64 -19.26 -7.74
C ILE A 337 -18.70 -18.74 -8.83
N THR A 338 -17.99 -17.64 -8.55
CA THR A 338 -17.06 -17.01 -9.51
C THR A 338 -15.59 -17.35 -9.25
N CYS A 339 -15.23 -17.55 -7.98
CA CYS A 339 -13.90 -17.98 -7.57
C CYS A 339 -13.97 -18.86 -6.32
N THR A 340 -12.91 -19.61 -6.07
CA THR A 340 -12.75 -20.49 -4.90
C THR A 340 -11.74 -19.94 -3.88
N GLY A 341 -11.04 -18.86 -4.21
CA GLY A 341 -9.94 -18.33 -3.41
C GLY A 341 -9.38 -17.01 -3.96
N ARG A 342 -8.34 -16.50 -3.31
CA ARG A 342 -7.63 -15.28 -3.73
C ARG A 342 -6.78 -15.54 -4.98
N GLY A 343 -6.54 -14.50 -5.76
CA GLY A 343 -5.63 -14.55 -6.90
C GLY A 343 -6.25 -15.13 -8.19
N PRO A 344 -5.53 -14.99 -9.32
CA PRO A 344 -6.06 -15.33 -10.65
C PRO A 344 -6.22 -16.83 -10.92
N ASP A 345 -5.63 -17.69 -10.08
CA ASP A 345 -5.56 -19.15 -10.28
C ASP A 345 -6.83 -19.85 -9.80
N ASN A 346 -7.60 -19.15 -8.96
CA ASN A 346 -8.79 -19.68 -8.29
C ASN A 346 -10.08 -19.22 -8.96
N CYS A 347 -10.01 -18.69 -10.18
CA CYS A 347 -11.17 -18.31 -10.96
C CYS A 347 -11.85 -19.55 -11.56
N ILE A 348 -13.18 -19.57 -11.61
CA ILE A 348 -13.92 -20.63 -12.34
C ILE A 348 -13.75 -20.47 -13.86
N LYS A 349 -13.77 -19.23 -14.35
CA LYS A 349 -13.45 -18.85 -15.73
C LYS A 349 -12.73 -17.51 -15.76
N CYS A 350 -11.81 -17.36 -16.71
CA CYS A 350 -11.08 -16.12 -16.92
C CYS A 350 -11.91 -15.10 -17.71
N ALA A 351 -11.78 -13.82 -17.35
CA ALA A 351 -12.45 -12.72 -18.02
C ALA A 351 -11.79 -12.37 -19.37
N HIS A 352 -10.46 -12.45 -19.44
CA HIS A 352 -9.67 -12.13 -20.64
C HIS A 352 -8.95 -13.35 -21.20
N TYR A 353 -7.71 -13.63 -20.78
CA TYR A 353 -6.86 -14.68 -21.32
C TYR A 353 -6.41 -15.70 -20.26
N ILE A 354 -6.02 -16.88 -20.72
CA ILE A 354 -5.54 -18.00 -19.89
C ILE A 354 -4.06 -18.22 -20.19
N ASP A 355 -3.20 -18.06 -19.19
CA ASP A 355 -1.79 -18.41 -19.29
C ASP A 355 -1.44 -19.55 -18.32
N GLY A 356 -1.46 -20.78 -18.83
CA GLY A 356 -1.32 -21.97 -17.99
C GLY A 356 -2.46 -22.04 -16.96
N PRO A 357 -2.17 -22.05 -15.65
CA PRO A 357 -3.20 -22.04 -14.61
C PRO A 357 -3.72 -20.63 -14.26
N HIS A 358 -3.16 -19.57 -14.84
CA HIS A 358 -3.42 -18.19 -14.43
C HIS A 358 -4.40 -17.46 -15.37
N CYS A 359 -5.40 -16.79 -14.81
CA CYS A 359 -6.19 -15.80 -15.54
C CYS A 359 -5.43 -14.46 -15.66
N VAL A 360 -5.14 -14.03 -16.89
CA VAL A 360 -4.35 -12.82 -17.16
C VAL A 360 -5.07 -11.84 -18.06
N LYS A 361 -4.84 -10.55 -17.81
CA LYS A 361 -5.42 -9.46 -18.61
C LYS A 361 -4.89 -9.43 -20.04
N THR A 362 -3.62 -9.78 -20.21
CA THR A 362 -2.89 -9.84 -21.49
C THR A 362 -1.87 -10.96 -21.41
N CYS A 363 -1.63 -11.69 -22.51
CA CYS A 363 -0.58 -12.70 -22.55
C CYS A 363 0.81 -12.08 -22.27
N PRO A 364 1.72 -12.82 -21.62
CA PRO A 364 3.10 -12.39 -21.40
C PRO A 364 3.80 -11.92 -22.68
N ALA A 365 4.33 -10.70 -22.65
CA ALA A 365 5.01 -10.09 -23.78
C ALA A 365 6.27 -9.36 -23.30
N GLY A 366 7.44 -9.89 -23.66
CA GLY A 366 8.73 -9.30 -23.30
C GLY A 366 9.15 -9.51 -21.84
N ILE A 367 8.66 -10.58 -21.19
CA ILE A 367 9.08 -10.94 -19.82
C ILE A 367 10.39 -11.72 -19.89
N MET A 368 11.32 -11.47 -18.97
CA MET A 368 12.57 -12.24 -18.92
C MET A 368 12.32 -13.67 -18.44
N GLY A 369 12.71 -14.64 -19.25
CA GLY A 369 12.72 -16.06 -18.92
C GLY A 369 14.11 -16.61 -18.67
N GLU A 370 14.21 -17.94 -18.62
CA GLU A 370 15.48 -18.65 -18.45
C GLU A 370 16.47 -18.37 -19.59
N ASN A 371 17.76 -18.54 -19.30
CA ASN A 371 18.87 -18.34 -20.26
C ASN A 371 18.91 -16.94 -20.92
N ASN A 372 18.44 -15.91 -20.21
CA ASN A 372 18.41 -14.52 -20.68
C ASN A 372 17.61 -14.34 -21.99
N THR A 373 16.58 -15.16 -22.17
CA THR A 373 15.65 -15.10 -23.32
C THR A 373 14.36 -14.39 -22.93
N LEU A 374 13.81 -13.60 -23.85
CA LEU A 374 12.51 -12.96 -23.64
C LEU A 374 11.39 -13.94 -23.98
N VAL A 375 10.40 -14.01 -23.10
CA VAL A 375 9.19 -14.79 -23.27
C VAL A 375 8.15 -13.92 -23.95
N TRP A 376 7.72 -14.39 -25.13
CA TRP A 376 6.66 -13.80 -25.92
C TRP A 376 5.57 -14.85 -26.12
N LYS A 377 4.34 -14.48 -25.80
CA LYS A 377 3.16 -15.30 -26.00
C LYS A 377 2.10 -14.53 -26.79
N TYR A 378 1.31 -15.27 -27.56
CA TYR A 378 0.15 -14.77 -28.27
C TYR A 378 -1.10 -15.54 -27.85
N ALA A 379 -2.26 -14.90 -27.97
CA ALA A 379 -3.54 -15.56 -27.68
C ALA A 379 -4.08 -16.27 -28.92
N ASP A 380 -4.61 -17.48 -28.75
CA ASP A 380 -5.39 -18.15 -29.77
C ASP A 380 -6.87 -17.70 -29.79
N ALA A 381 -7.69 -18.34 -30.64
CA ALA A 381 -9.12 -18.06 -30.75
C ALA A 381 -9.94 -18.38 -29.49
N ASN A 382 -9.39 -19.18 -28.57
CA ASN A 382 -10.00 -19.52 -27.29
C ASN A 382 -9.41 -18.69 -26.14
N ASN A 383 -8.67 -17.62 -26.44
CA ASN A 383 -7.97 -16.76 -25.50
C ASN A 383 -6.91 -17.49 -24.64
N VAL A 384 -6.35 -18.61 -25.12
CA VAL A 384 -5.25 -19.30 -24.46
C VAL A 384 -3.91 -18.76 -24.97
N CYS A 385 -3.00 -18.47 -24.05
CA CYS A 385 -1.67 -17.93 -24.35
C CYS A 385 -0.69 -19.04 -24.74
N HIS A 386 -0.16 -18.97 -25.96
CA HIS A 386 0.85 -19.89 -26.50
C HIS A 386 2.17 -19.19 -26.77
N PHE A 387 3.27 -19.93 -26.68
CA PHE A 387 4.59 -19.39 -27.00
C PHE A 387 4.71 -19.00 -28.46
N CYS A 388 5.27 -17.82 -28.71
CA CYS A 388 5.73 -17.43 -30.02
C CYS A 388 6.87 -18.34 -30.49
N HIS A 389 7.09 -18.38 -31.80
CA HIS A 389 8.25 -19.06 -32.35
C HIS A 389 9.55 -18.43 -31.80
N PRO A 390 10.62 -19.19 -31.48
CA PRO A 390 11.85 -18.65 -30.88
C PRO A 390 12.53 -17.52 -31.67
N ASN A 391 12.25 -17.41 -32.97
CA ASN A 391 12.78 -16.34 -33.84
C ASN A 391 11.99 -15.02 -33.72
N CYS A 392 10.81 -15.03 -33.10
CA CYS A 392 10.00 -13.84 -32.85
C CYS A 392 10.55 -13.11 -31.61
N THR A 393 11.48 -12.20 -31.83
CA THR A 393 12.16 -11.45 -30.77
C THR A 393 11.48 -10.12 -30.41
N TYR A 394 10.41 -9.75 -31.13
CA TYR A 394 9.65 -8.51 -30.98
C TYR A 394 8.16 -8.70 -31.29
#